data_AF-A0A286D869-F1
#
_entry.id   AF-A0A286D869-F1
#
_cell.length_a   1.000
_cell.length_b   1.000
_cell.length_c   1.000
_cell.angle_alpha   90.00
_cell.angle_beta   90.00
_cell.angle_gamma   90.00
#
_symmetry.space_group_name_H-M   'P 1'
#
loop_
_entity.id
_entity.type
_entity.pdbx_description
1 polymer ?
#
loop_
_entity_poly.entity_id
_entity_poly.type
_entity_poly.pdbx_seq_one_letter_code
_entity_poly.pdbx_strand_id
1 'polypeptide(L)'
;MKPAPATRQLLLAASVAIASQWLLSWLLPRIPGIAGSDLQTAAGWLSPASYVAVALAMGIGGWIAGYRFVPFAVGINLLIWLVILTVLAEMSAPITEKPFLRNLGASLQFNALGMACSLLAAAAGAALGAWLHRRRNLPPTVTTP
;
A
#
# COMPACT_ATOMS: atom_id res chain seq x y z
N MET A 1 19.74 -23.56 7.69
CA MET A 1 18.88 -22.67 8.51
C MET A 1 17.46 -23.22 8.48
N LYS A 2 16.84 -23.54 9.63
CA LYS A 2 15.43 -23.97 9.66
C LYS A 2 14.54 -22.82 9.16
N PRO A 3 13.58 -23.04 8.24
CA PRO A 3 12.65 -22.00 7.84
C PRO A 3 11.89 -21.52 9.08
N ALA A 4 11.87 -20.21 9.31
CA ALA A 4 11.06 -19.62 10.36
C ALA A 4 9.58 -20.01 10.13
N PRO A 5 8.79 -20.21 11.20
CA PRO A 5 7.38 -20.53 11.07
C PRO A 5 6.66 -19.47 10.21
N ALA A 6 5.75 -19.90 9.35
CA ALA A 6 5.13 -19.06 8.32
C ALA A 6 4.53 -17.75 8.88
N THR A 7 3.94 -17.81 10.08
CA THR A 7 3.41 -16.66 10.81
C THR A 7 4.49 -15.63 11.16
N ARG A 8 5.67 -16.07 11.60
CA ARG A 8 6.78 -15.17 11.94
C ARG A 8 7.29 -14.42 10.70
N GLN A 9 7.34 -15.09 9.55
CA GLN A 9 7.71 -14.45 8.29
C GLN A 9 6.67 -13.43 7.83
N LEU A 10 5.37 -13.72 8.02
CA LEU A 10 4.29 -12.78 7.72
C LEU A 10 4.35 -11.55 8.62
N LEU A 11 4.56 -11.72 9.93
CA LEU A 11 4.71 -10.61 10.87
C LEU A 11 5.92 -9.75 10.54
N LEU A 12 7.05 -10.37 10.20
CA LEU A 12 8.25 -9.66 9.75
C LEU A 12 7.99 -8.89 8.46
N ALA A 13 7.39 -9.53 7.46
CA ALA A 13 7.06 -8.91 6.18
C ALA A 13 6.11 -7.71 6.36
N ALA A 14 5.08 -7.86 7.19
CA ALA A 14 4.16 -6.78 7.52
C ALA A 14 4.86 -5.63 8.23
N SER A 15 5.71 -5.92 9.23
CA SER A 15 6.45 -4.91 9.98
C SER A 15 7.39 -4.11 9.08
N VAL A 16 8.13 -4.81 8.20
CA VAL A 16 9.04 -4.18 7.24
C VAL A 16 8.27 -3.38 6.19
N ALA A 17 7.15 -3.89 5.68
CA ALA A 17 6.32 -3.17 4.72
C ALA A 17 5.73 -1.88 5.33
N ILE A 18 5.21 -1.94 6.55
CA ILE A 18 4.69 -0.77 7.26
C ILE A 18 5.80 0.25 7.52
N ALA A 19 6.95 -0.19 8.03
CA ALA A 19 8.10 0.70 8.28
C ALA A 19 8.61 1.34 6.98
N SER A 20 8.69 0.56 5.90
CA SER A 20 9.10 1.05 4.58
C SER A 20 8.10 2.06 4.04
N GLN A 21 6.81 1.78 4.17
CA GLN A 21 5.75 2.70 3.76
C GLN A 21 5.86 4.02 4.51
N TRP A 22 5.97 3.98 5.84
CA TRP A 22 6.15 5.17 6.67
C TRP A 22 7.39 5.99 6.26
N LEU A 23 8.52 5.30 6.07
CA LEU A 23 9.75 5.95 5.64
C LEU A 23 9.59 6.61 4.28
N LEU A 24 8.99 5.92 3.30
CA LEU A 24 8.77 6.45 1.95
C LEU A 24 7.79 7.61 1.96
N SER A 25 6.67 7.51 2.68
CA SER A 25 5.71 8.61 2.84
C SER A 25 6.32 9.84 3.51
N TRP A 26 7.29 9.64 4.42
CA TRP A 26 8.04 10.74 5.02
C TRP A 26 9.11 11.30 4.06
N LEU A 27 9.80 10.47 3.29
CA LEU A 27 10.88 10.90 2.39
C LEU A 27 10.36 11.56 1.10
N LEU A 28 9.31 11.04 0.49
CA LEU A 28 8.83 11.49 -0.83
C LEU A 28 8.57 13.01 -0.90
N PRO A 29 7.91 13.64 0.08
CA PRO A 29 7.69 15.09 0.05
C PRO A 29 8.97 15.93 0.15
N ARG A 30 10.11 15.34 0.55
CA ARG A 30 11.41 16.03 0.65
C ARG A 30 12.18 16.02 -0.66
N ILE A 31 11.72 15.26 -1.65
CA ILE A 31 12.38 15.17 -2.96
C ILE A 31 11.86 16.31 -3.85
N PRO A 32 12.75 17.17 -4.38
CA PRO A 32 12.36 18.24 -5.31
C PRO A 32 11.60 17.68 -6.51
N GLY A 33 10.49 18.32 -6.88
CA GLY A 33 9.64 17.90 -8.01
C GLY A 33 8.63 16.79 -7.70
N ILE A 34 8.74 16.13 -6.54
CA ILE A 34 7.69 15.20 -6.04
C ILE A 34 6.67 15.96 -5.19
N ALA A 35 7.13 16.90 -4.37
CA ALA A 35 6.24 17.78 -3.61
C ALA A 35 5.34 18.59 -4.56
N GLY A 36 4.02 18.39 -4.45
CA GLY A 36 3.03 19.04 -5.33
C GLY A 36 2.77 18.33 -6.67
N SER A 37 3.29 17.12 -6.87
CA SER A 37 3.00 16.27 -8.05
C SER A 37 1.61 15.62 -8.02
N ASP A 38 0.77 15.99 -7.05
CA ASP A 38 -0.58 15.47 -6.94
C ASP A 38 -1.45 16.01 -8.09
N LEU A 39 -2.16 15.10 -8.74
CA LEU A 39 -3.00 15.41 -9.90
C LEU A 39 -4.44 15.61 -9.42
N GLN A 40 -4.98 16.80 -9.65
CA GLN A 40 -6.40 17.05 -9.43
C GLN A 40 -7.21 16.46 -10.58
N THR A 41 -8.18 15.62 -10.25
CA THR A 41 -9.13 15.04 -11.20
C THR A 41 -10.56 15.34 -10.78
N ALA A 42 -11.52 15.11 -11.69
CA ALA A 42 -12.96 15.22 -11.36
C ALA A 42 -13.39 14.23 -10.25
N ALA A 43 -12.62 13.17 -10.03
CA ALA A 43 -12.88 12.11 -9.06
C ALA A 43 -11.90 12.15 -7.86
N GLY A 44 -11.28 13.30 -7.60
CA GLY A 44 -10.39 13.51 -6.45
C GLY A 44 -8.94 13.83 -6.80
N TRP A 45 -8.12 13.86 -5.75
CA TRP A 45 -6.67 14.00 -5.87
C TRP A 45 -6.02 12.64 -6.04
N LEU A 46 -5.15 12.52 -7.04
CA LEU A 46 -4.30 11.35 -7.24
C LEU A 46 -2.87 11.70 -6.87
N SER A 47 -2.21 10.81 -6.12
CA SER A 47 -0.80 10.97 -5.77
C SER A 47 0.03 9.84 -6.36
N PRO A 48 0.50 9.96 -7.62
CA PRO A 48 1.26 8.90 -8.28
C PRO A 48 2.49 8.45 -7.49
N ALA A 49 3.21 9.41 -6.90
CA ALA A 49 4.37 9.13 -6.05
C ALA A 49 4.00 8.26 -4.84
N SER A 50 2.87 8.56 -4.18
CA SER A 50 2.37 7.76 -3.07
C SER A 50 2.03 6.33 -3.49
N TYR A 51 1.46 6.13 -4.69
CA TYR A 51 1.17 4.78 -5.22
C TYR A 51 2.44 3.99 -5.51
N VAL A 52 3.48 4.65 -6.02
CA VAL A 52 4.81 4.03 -6.21
C VAL A 52 5.40 3.62 -4.86
N ALA A 53 5.33 4.48 -3.83
CA ALA A 53 5.78 4.13 -2.49
C ALA A 53 5.03 2.92 -1.91
N VAL A 54 3.70 2.89 -2.04
CA VAL A 54 2.87 1.75 -1.64
C VAL A 54 3.35 0.48 -2.34
N ALA A 55 3.54 0.53 -3.67
CA ALA A 55 3.98 -0.63 -4.44
C ALA A 55 5.37 -1.12 -4.02
N LEU A 56 6.32 -0.22 -3.77
CA LEU A 56 7.65 -0.57 -3.30
C LEU A 56 7.61 -1.19 -1.89
N ALA A 57 6.91 -0.56 -0.95
CA ALA A 57 6.77 -1.05 0.41
C ALA A 57 6.13 -2.44 0.47
N MET A 58 5.03 -2.64 -0.27
CA MET A 58 4.36 -3.93 -0.35
C MET A 58 5.18 -4.96 -1.12
N GLY A 59 5.96 -4.53 -2.11
CA GLY A 59 6.93 -5.37 -2.81
C GLY A 59 8.01 -5.93 -1.90
N ILE A 60 8.52 -5.14 -0.95
CA ILE A 60 9.47 -5.64 0.05
C ILE A 60 8.80 -6.71 0.92
N GLY A 61 7.58 -6.48 1.38
CA GLY A 61 6.82 -7.48 2.16
C GLY A 61 6.56 -8.77 1.37
N GLY A 62 6.15 -8.64 0.10
CA GLY A 62 5.95 -9.76 -0.82
C GLY A 62 7.24 -10.53 -1.09
N TRP A 63 8.37 -9.83 -1.18
CA TRP A 63 9.69 -10.45 -1.36
C TRP A 63 10.14 -11.26 -0.13
N ILE A 64 9.71 -10.88 1.07
CA ILE A 64 10.04 -11.60 2.30
C ILE A 64 9.14 -12.82 2.49
N ALA A 65 7.82 -12.65 2.36
CA ALA A 65 6.84 -13.67 2.73
C ALA A 65 6.20 -14.41 1.53
N GLY A 66 6.44 -13.98 0.30
CA GLY A 66 5.86 -14.60 -0.90
C GLY A 66 4.37 -14.27 -1.08
N TYR A 67 3.66 -15.09 -1.86
CA TYR A 67 2.27 -14.80 -2.28
C TYR A 67 1.24 -14.80 -1.14
N ARG A 68 1.57 -15.42 0.00
CA ARG A 68 0.73 -15.34 1.22
C ARG A 68 0.62 -13.91 1.78
N PHE A 69 1.53 -13.01 1.40
CA PHE A 69 1.49 -11.61 1.85
C PHE A 69 0.53 -10.74 1.04
N VAL A 70 0.17 -11.12 -0.19
CA VAL A 70 -0.72 -10.33 -1.06
C VAL A 70 -2.06 -9.97 -0.39
N PRO A 71 -2.83 -10.91 0.20
CA PRO A 71 -4.07 -10.54 0.89
C PRO A 71 -3.81 -9.66 2.11
N PHE A 72 -2.69 -9.83 2.81
CA PHE A 72 -2.31 -8.96 3.94
C PHE A 72 -1.98 -7.54 3.48
N ALA A 73 -1.24 -7.37 2.38
CA ALA A 73 -0.93 -6.07 1.81
C ALA A 73 -2.20 -5.30 1.44
N VAL A 74 -3.14 -5.96 0.75
CA VAL A 74 -4.43 -5.38 0.39
C VAL A 74 -5.25 -5.06 1.65
N GLY A 75 -5.32 -5.98 2.61
CA GLY A 75 -6.06 -5.79 3.85
C GLY A 75 -5.53 -4.63 4.71
N ILE A 76 -4.22 -4.54 4.89
CA ILE A 76 -3.58 -3.41 5.62
C ILE A 76 -3.86 -2.10 4.89
N ASN A 77 -3.71 -2.06 3.57
CA ASN A 77 -3.94 -0.84 2.81
C ASN A 77 -5.41 -0.41 2.83
N LEU A 78 -6.35 -1.37 2.81
CA LEU A 78 -7.77 -1.13 2.99
C LEU A 78 -8.06 -0.55 4.39
N LEU A 79 -7.48 -1.11 5.44
CA LEU A 79 -7.61 -0.59 6.81
C LEU A 79 -7.08 0.85 6.92
N ILE A 80 -5.93 1.15 6.30
CA ILE A 80 -5.38 2.51 6.26
C ILE A 80 -6.37 3.46 5.57
N TRP A 81 -6.98 3.06 4.45
CA TRP A 81 -8.00 3.86 3.78
C TRP A 81 -9.24 4.10 4.64
N LEU A 82 -9.71 3.09 5.37
CA LEU A 82 -10.82 3.27 6.31
C LEU A 82 -10.49 4.29 7.40
N VAL A 83 -9.26 4.27 7.93
CA VAL A 83 -8.78 5.27 8.89
C VAL A 83 -8.73 6.66 8.25
N ILE A 84 -8.17 6.79 7.05
CA ILE A 84 -8.11 8.06 6.30
C ILE A 84 -9.52 8.63 6.10
N LEU A 85 -10.45 7.83 5.59
CA LEU A 85 -11.83 8.27 5.34
C LEU A 85 -12.55 8.67 6.62
N THR A 86 -12.31 7.94 7.72
CA THR A 86 -12.87 8.27 9.03
C THR A 86 -12.34 9.63 9.51
N VAL A 87 -11.03 9.85 9.44
CA VAL A 87 -10.41 11.13 9.81
C VAL A 87 -10.92 12.28 8.93
N LEU A 88 -11.04 12.07 7.62
CA LEU A 88 -11.60 13.08 6.71
C LEU A 88 -13.07 13.42 7.02
N ALA A 89 -13.87 12.42 7.36
CA ALA A 89 -15.27 12.60 7.75
C ALA A 89 -15.41 13.39 9.06
N GLU A 90 -14.55 13.12 10.05
CA GLU A 90 -14.48 13.87 11.31
C GLU A 90 -14.03 15.32 11.08
N MET A 91 -12.96 15.53 10.30
CA MET A 91 -12.42 16.87 10.03
C MET A 91 -13.40 17.76 9.24
N SER A 92 -14.28 17.17 8.43
CA SER A 92 -15.28 17.91 7.64
C SER A 92 -16.63 18.10 8.34
N ALA A 93 -16.90 17.35 9.42
CA ALA A 93 -18.11 17.46 10.22
C ALA A 93 -18.38 18.89 10.75
N PRO A 94 -17.42 19.59 11.39
CA PRO A 94 -17.67 20.92 11.93
C PRO A 94 -17.89 22.00 10.86
N ILE A 95 -17.43 21.78 9.63
CA ILE A 95 -17.52 22.76 8.54
C ILE A 95 -18.89 22.68 7.83
N THR A 96 -19.49 21.49 7.80
CA THR A 96 -20.64 21.22 6.92
C THR A 96 -21.96 21.01 7.67
N GLU A 97 -21.94 20.91 9.00
CA GLU A 97 -23.08 20.54 9.88
C GLU A 97 -23.84 19.27 9.44
N LYS A 98 -23.24 18.46 8.56
CA LYS A 98 -23.84 17.25 8.01
C LYS A 98 -23.55 16.04 8.91
N PRO A 99 -24.44 15.03 8.95
CA PRO A 99 -24.20 13.78 9.67
C PRO A 99 -22.91 13.10 9.20
N PHE A 100 -22.14 12.54 10.14
CA PHE A 100 -20.87 11.84 9.89
C PHE A 100 -20.94 10.87 8.70
N LEU A 101 -21.97 10.02 8.65
CA LEU A 101 -22.13 9.02 7.58
C LEU A 101 -22.26 9.65 6.18
N ARG A 102 -22.86 10.84 6.08
CA ARG A 102 -22.98 11.57 4.82
C ARG A 102 -21.64 12.16 4.39
N ASN A 103 -20.84 12.66 5.33
CA ASN A 103 -19.48 13.14 5.05
C ASN A 103 -18.57 11.99 4.66
N LEU A 104 -18.65 10.85 5.37
CA LEU A 104 -17.92 9.64 5.03
C LEU A 104 -18.23 9.16 3.60
N GLY A 105 -19.51 9.14 3.22
CA GLY A 105 -19.93 8.79 1.87
C GLY A 105 -19.39 9.76 0.80
N ALA A 106 -19.42 11.06 1.08
CA ALA A 106 -18.85 12.06 0.18
C ALA A 106 -17.33 11.94 0.05
N SER A 107 -16.61 11.72 1.16
CA SER A 107 -15.17 11.48 1.17
C SER A 107 -14.82 10.21 0.42
N LEU A 108 -15.60 9.14 0.55
CA LEU A 108 -15.40 7.90 -0.20
C LEU A 108 -15.58 8.15 -1.70
N GLN A 109 -16.66 8.82 -2.13
CA GLN A 109 -16.89 9.13 -3.54
C GLN A 109 -15.78 9.99 -4.13
N PHE A 110 -15.34 11.01 -3.39
CA PHE A 110 -14.28 11.91 -3.83
C PHE A 110 -12.89 11.25 -3.84
N ASN A 111 -12.67 10.14 -3.14
CA ASN A 111 -11.37 9.46 -3.08
C ASN A 111 -11.40 8.05 -3.67
N ALA A 112 -12.52 7.62 -4.26
CA ALA A 112 -12.72 6.24 -4.71
C ALA A 112 -11.65 5.82 -5.73
N LEU A 113 -11.29 6.71 -6.65
CA LEU A 113 -10.26 6.44 -7.65
C LEU A 113 -8.88 6.30 -7.01
N GLY A 114 -8.52 7.21 -6.09
CA GLY A 114 -7.24 7.14 -5.38
C GLY A 114 -7.12 5.91 -4.49
N MET A 115 -8.21 5.52 -3.85
CA MET A 115 -8.32 4.28 -3.09
C MET A 115 -8.12 3.06 -3.98
N ALA A 116 -8.79 3.00 -5.13
CA ALA A 116 -8.63 1.91 -6.09
C ALA A 116 -7.19 1.82 -6.60
N CYS A 117 -6.59 2.93 -7.03
CA CYS A 117 -5.19 2.99 -7.47
C CYS A 117 -4.22 2.52 -6.38
N SER A 118 -4.45 2.95 -5.13
CA SER A 118 -3.62 2.55 -3.99
C SER A 118 -3.74 1.06 -3.68
N LEU A 119 -4.95 0.49 -3.69
CA LEU A 119 -5.16 -0.95 -3.50
C LEU A 119 -4.54 -1.78 -4.63
N LEU A 120 -4.67 -1.33 -5.87
CA LEU A 120 -4.01 -1.95 -7.03
C LEU A 120 -2.49 -1.88 -6.90
N ALA A 121 -1.94 -0.74 -6.49
CA ALA A 121 -0.51 -0.59 -6.24
C ALA A 121 -0.01 -1.54 -5.14
N ALA A 122 -0.77 -1.67 -4.04
CA ALA A 122 -0.44 -2.61 -2.96
C ALA A 122 -0.44 -4.06 -3.44
N ALA A 123 -1.48 -4.47 -4.19
CA ALA A 123 -1.59 -5.81 -4.75
C ALA A 123 -0.47 -6.10 -5.77
N ALA A 124 -0.24 -5.18 -6.71
CA ALA A 124 0.78 -5.31 -7.75
C ALA A 124 2.19 -5.35 -7.14
N GLY A 125 2.49 -4.46 -6.19
CA GLY A 125 3.74 -4.45 -5.45
C GLY A 125 3.98 -5.77 -4.74
N ALA A 126 3.03 -6.21 -3.91
CA ALA A 126 3.14 -7.49 -3.18
C ALA A 126 3.29 -8.69 -4.13
N ALA A 127 2.55 -8.74 -5.24
CA ALA A 127 2.64 -9.82 -6.22
C ALA A 127 4.00 -9.83 -6.93
N LEU A 128 4.53 -8.67 -7.31
CA LEU A 128 5.85 -8.55 -7.94
C LEU A 128 6.97 -8.97 -6.98
N GLY A 129 6.90 -8.52 -5.72
CA GLY A 129 7.81 -8.97 -4.67
C GLY A 129 7.75 -10.49 -4.46
N ALA A 130 6.54 -11.05 -4.41
CA ALA A 130 6.32 -12.48 -4.25
C ALA A 130 6.83 -13.30 -5.44
N TRP A 131 6.76 -12.76 -6.66
CA TRP A 131 7.34 -13.37 -7.85
C TRP A 131 8.88 -13.40 -7.79
N LEU A 132 9.51 -12.31 -7.35
CA LEU A 132 10.96 -12.27 -7.10
C LEU A 132 11.38 -13.27 -6.01
N HIS A 133 10.58 -13.42 -4.97
CA HIS A 133 10.79 -14.42 -3.93
C HIS A 133 10.81 -15.84 -4.49
N ARG A 134 9.86 -16.17 -5.37
CA ARG A 134 9.83 -17.48 -6.05
C ARG A 134 11.07 -17.69 -6.91
N ARG A 135 11.50 -16.69 -7.67
CA ARG A 135 12.71 -16.76 -8.51
C ARG A 135 13.97 -17.07 -7.72
N ARG A 136 14.14 -16.46 -6.54
CA ARG A 136 15.29 -16.72 -5.65
C ARG A 136 15.33 -18.17 -5.13
N ASN A 137 14.16 -18.77 -4.94
CA ASN A 137 14.05 -20.08 -4.32
C ASN A 137 13.91 -21.23 -5.35
N LEU A 138 13.98 -20.93 -6.65
CA LEU A 138 14.09 -21.97 -7.68
C LEU A 138 15.50 -22.59 -7.61
N PRO A 139 15.62 -23.93 -7.60
CA PRO A 139 16.92 -24.57 -7.71
C PRO A 139 17.58 -24.18 -9.05
N PRO A 140 18.91 -24.04 -9.10
CA PRO A 140 19.59 -23.84 -10.36
C PRO A 140 19.23 -25.01 -11.28
N THR A 141 18.72 -24.70 -12.47
CA THR A 141 18.55 -25.68 -13.54
C THR A 141 19.91 -26.32 -13.81
N VAL A 142 20.07 -27.57 -13.37
CA VAL A 142 21.23 -28.39 -13.73
C VAL A 142 21.10 -28.65 -15.22
N THR A 143 21.79 -27.85 -16.03
CA THR A 143 22.01 -28.16 -17.44
C THR A 143 22.99 -29.33 -17.48
N THR A 144 22.47 -30.55 -17.56
CA THR A 144 23.31 -31.69 -17.95
C THR A 144 23.68 -31.54 -19.43
N PRO A 145 24.96 -31.76 -19.79
CA PRO A 145 25.46 -31.66 -21.16
C PRO A 145 24.86 -32.71 -22.11
#